data_AF-A0A2G9REK5-F1
#
_entry.id   AF-A0A2G9REK5-F1
#
_cell.length_a   1.000
_cell.length_b   1.000
_cell.length_c   1.000
_cell.angle_alpha   90.00
_cell.angle_beta   90.00
_cell.angle_gamma   90.00
#
_symmetry.space_group_name_H-M   'P 1'
#
loop_
_entity.id
_entity.type
_entity.pdbx_description
1 polymer ?
#
loop_
_entity_poly.entity_id
_entity_poly.type
_entity_poly.pdbx_seq_one_letter_code
_entity_poly.pdbx_strand_id
1 'polypeptide(L)' 'MKVPNAGQWVYKFNPRETVLREFQTDEQTSISVPMMTANNVPVRYGLDSDFSCRVRKASTL' A
#
# COMPACT_ATOMS: atom_id res chain seq x y z
N MET A 1 27.73 -3.59 1.69
CA MET A 1 26.96 -2.33 1.60
C MET A 1 25.82 -2.43 2.62
N LYS A 2 25.84 -1.65 3.70
CA LYS A 2 24.77 -1.68 4.71
C LYS A 2 23.70 -0.71 4.25
N VAL A 3 22.56 -1.23 3.78
CA VAL A 3 21.41 -0.39 3.43
C VAL A 3 21.01 0.33 4.72
N PRO A 4 20.96 1.68 4.75
CA PRO A 4 20.58 2.42 5.95
C PRO A 4 19.18 1.96 6.38
N ASN A 5 18.98 1.79 7.68
CA ASN A 5 17.80 1.16 8.28
C ASN A 5 16.50 1.68 7.63
N ALA A 6 15.91 0.89 6.73
CA ALA A 6 14.62 1.19 6.14
C ALA A 6 13.58 1.26 7.27
N GLY A 7 12.74 2.30 7.26
CA GLY A 7 11.65 2.45 8.23
C GLY A 7 10.76 1.21 8.26
N GLN A 8 10.26 0.84 9.44
CA GLN A 8 9.43 -0.34 9.62
C GLN A 8 7.98 0.07 9.92
N TRP A 9 7.04 -0.59 9.26
CA TRP A 9 5.63 -0.50 9.64
C TRP A 9 5.39 -1.21 10.98
N VAL A 10 4.51 -0.65 11.83
CA VAL A 10 4.05 -1.33 13.05
C VAL A 10 3.35 -2.65 12.70
N TYR A 11 2.52 -2.61 11.65
CA TYR A 11 1.85 -3.78 11.11
C TYR A 11 2.53 -4.18 9.79
N LYS A 12 3.28 -5.29 9.81
CA LYS A 12 4.04 -5.78 8.65
C LYS A 12 3.14 -6.56 7.70
N PHE A 13 3.38 -6.42 6.40
CA PHE A 13 2.76 -7.26 5.38
C PHE A 13 3.28 -8.70 5.48
N ASN A 14 2.40 -9.68 5.27
CA ASN A 14 2.79 -11.09 5.13
C ASN A 14 3.35 -11.32 3.71
N PRO A 15 4.64 -11.64 3.53
CA PRO A 15 5.22 -11.81 2.19
C PRO A 15 4.57 -12.92 1.37
N ARG A 16 3.94 -13.91 2.03
CA ARG A 16 3.22 -15.01 1.36
C ARG A 16 1.90 -14.57 0.74
N GLU A 17 1.39 -13.41 1.13
CA GLU A 17 0.16 -12.81 0.59
C GLU A 17 0.45 -11.77 -0.51
N THR A 18 1.72 -11.59 -0.86
CA THR A 18 2.13 -10.79 -2.02
C THR A 18 1.90 -11.59 -3.29
N VAL A 19 0.99 -11.12 -4.15
CA VAL A 19 0.63 -11.80 -5.40
C VAL A 19 0.61 -10.81 -6.57
N LEU A 20 0.77 -11.31 -7.79
CA LEU A 20 0.64 -10.50 -8.99
C LEU A 20 -0.80 -9.97 -9.13
N ARG A 21 -0.94 -8.66 -9.30
CA ARG A 21 -2.20 -7.95 -9.54
C ARG A 21 -2.02 -6.94 -10.67
N GLU A 22 -3.10 -6.67 -11.39
CA GLU A 22 -3.12 -5.59 -12.37
C GLU A 22 -3.11 -4.23 -11.65
N PHE A 23 -2.27 -3.32 -12.13
CA PHE A 23 -2.20 -1.93 -11.72
C PHE A 23 -2.43 -1.05 -12.94
N GLN A 24 -3.45 -0.20 -12.84
CA GLN A 24 -3.84 0.71 -13.90
C GLN A 24 -2.91 1.94 -13.90
N THR A 25 -2.20 2.18 -15.01
CA THR A 25 -1.24 3.30 -15.14
C THR A 25 -1.87 4.54 -15.76
N ASP A 26 -2.85 4.36 -16.63
CA ASP A 26 -3.71 5.41 -17.21
C ASP A 26 -5.11 4.85 -17.49
N GLU A 27 -5.99 5.54 -18.21
CA GLU A 27 -7.36 5.06 -18.44
C GLU A 27 -7.46 3.77 -19.28
N GLN A 28 -6.40 3.36 -20.00
CA GLN A 28 -6.44 2.28 -20.99
C GLN A 28 -5.37 1.21 -20.76
N THR A 29 -4.30 1.52 -20.03
CA THR A 29 -3.15 0.63 -19.85
C THR A 29 -3.04 0.09 -18.42
N SER A 30 -2.77 -1.21 -18.32
CA SER A 30 -2.47 -1.91 -17.06
C SER A 30 -1.14 -2.65 -17.16
N ILE A 31 -0.49 -2.84 -16.01
CA ILE A 31 0.69 -3.70 -15.84
C ILE A 31 0.50 -4.65 -14.67
N SER A 32 1.19 -5.78 -14.67
CA SER A 32 1.17 -6.71 -13.53
C SER A 32 2.27 -6.35 -12.52
N VAL A 33 1.90 -6.15 -11.26
CA VAL A 33 2.84 -5.84 -10.16
C VAL A 33 2.65 -6.81 -8.99
N PRO A 34 3.72 -7.18 -8.26
CA PRO A 34 3.60 -7.91 -7.00
C PRO A 34 3.01 -6.98 -5.94
N MET A 35 1.73 -7.16 -5.62
CA MET A 35 0.99 -6.30 -4.71
C MET A 35 0.90 -6.93 -3.32
N MET A 36 1.34 -6.17 -2.30
CA MET A 36 1.18 -6.57 -0.90
C MET A 36 -0.27 -6.42 -0.45
N THR A 37 -0.69 -7.26 0.51
CA THR A 37 -2.04 -7.22 1.10
C THR A 37 -1.94 -7.14 2.61
N ALA A 38 -2.77 -6.30 3.23
CA ALA A 38 -2.94 -6.25 4.68
C ALA A 38 -4.43 -6.13 5.00
N ASN A 39 -5.00 -7.21 5.55
CA ASN A 39 -6.40 -7.26 5.95
C ASN A 39 -6.54 -6.96 7.44
N ASN A 40 -7.63 -6.29 7.84
CA ASN A 40 -8.00 -6.03 9.24
C ASN A 40 -6.94 -5.27 10.07
N VAL A 41 -6.11 -4.44 9.44
CA VAL A 41 -5.14 -3.59 10.14
C VAL A 41 -5.77 -2.23 10.46
N PRO A 42 -5.63 -1.72 11.71
CA PRO A 42 -6.11 -0.39 12.03
C PRO A 42 -5.31 0.67 11.28
N VAL A 43 -5.99 1.40 10.39
CA VAL A 43 -5.44 2.54 9.64
C VAL A 43 -6.34 3.74 9.82
N ARG A 44 -5.75 4.94 9.90
CA ARG A 44 -6.54 6.18 9.84
C ARG A 44 -6.99 6.40 8.41
N TYR A 45 -8.25 6.78 8.23
CA TYR A 45 -8.88 6.95 6.93
C TYR A 45 -9.61 8.28 6.83
N GLY A 46 -9.60 8.87 5.65
CA GLY A 46 -10.47 9.95 5.25
C GLY A 46 -10.88 9.81 3.79
N LEU A 47 -12.09 10.28 3.47
CA LEU A 47 -12.51 10.58 2.12
C LEU A 47 -12.47 12.10 1.97
N ASP A 48 -11.77 12.58 0.96
CA ASP A 48 -11.72 14.00 0.62
C ASP A 48 -12.58 14.21 -0.63
N SER A 49 -13.79 14.74 -0.43
CA SER A 49 -14.77 14.94 -1.51
C SER A 49 -14.36 16.07 -2.46
N ASP A 50 -13.71 17.10 -1.93
CA ASP A 50 -13.31 18.27 -2.72
C ASP A 50 -12.26 17.87 -3.77
N PHE A 51 -11.43 16.88 -3.43
CA PHE A 51 -10.43 16.29 -4.33
C PHE A 51 -10.79 14.92 -4.89
N SER A 52 -12.00 14.40 -4.61
CA SER A 52 -12.45 13.06 -5.01
C SER A 52 -11.45 11.93 -4.70
N CYS A 53 -10.74 12.01 -3.57
CA CYS A 53 -9.67 11.08 -3.23
C CYS A 53 -9.87 10.39 -1.88
N ARG A 54 -9.20 9.24 -1.71
CA ARG A 54 -9.19 8.45 -0.47
C ARG A 54 -7.82 8.58 0.18
N VAL A 55 -7.77 9.05 1.42
CA VAL A 55 -6.54 9.23 2.18
C VAL A 55 -6.43 8.16 3.27
N ARG A 56 -5.27 7.50 3.35
CA ARG A 56 -4.98 6.48 4.38
C ARG A 56 -3.64 6.81 5.04
N LYS A 57 -3.54 6.66 6.35
CA LYS A 57 -2.28 6.77 7.11
C LYS A 57 -2.05 5.50 7.92
N ALA A 58 -0.93 4.83 7.65
CA ALA A 58 -0.43 3.69 8.40
C ALA A 58 0.59 4.13 9.46
N SER A 59 0.73 3.33 10.52
CA SER A 59 1.67 3.59 11.61
C SER A 59 3.05 2.99 11.31
N THR A 60 4.10 3.76 11.58
CA THR A 60 5.50 3.35 11.51
C THR A 60 6.10 3.26 12.92
N LEU A 61 7.13 2.41 13.08
CA LEU A 61 7.97 2.32 14.27
C LEU A 61 8.96 3.48 14.35
#